data_AF-A0A7C4D553-F1
#
_entry.id   AF-A0A7C4D553-F1
#
_cell.length_a   1.000
_cell.length_b   1.000
_cell.length_c   1.000
_cell.angle_alpha   90.00
_cell.angle_beta   90.00
_cell.angle_gamma   90.00
#
_symmetry.space_group_name_H-M   'P 1'
#
loop_
_entity.id
_entity.type
_entity.pdbx_description
1 polymer ?
#
loop_
_entity_poly.entity_id
_entity_poly.type
_entity_poly.pdbx_seq_one_letter_code
_entity_poly.pdbx_strand_id
1 'polypeptide(L)'
;MSFPSFREAFQRLEALGKVLRVDEEVSADFEAPLLVREVSRRVGKAVLLTRVRGKEASLVSGIYFGKSPRDLGLGSLEELCQRYSSWVSLFDRLPMDASDRLTVLASVSWIAERFPRVVQFPSSEYEVKQGYDLDLTSFPAIRHSPREEAPSVVNPVIVIRLPQLKNFIAVSHPVEVVDEKTMLIAAPARSPLHDVLSEAAATRSRV
;
A
#
# COMPACT_ATOMS: atom_id res chain seq x y z
N MET A 1 19.24 8.95 -1.00
CA MET A 1 18.36 9.36 0.11
C MET A 1 17.24 8.33 0.25
N SER A 2 16.98 7.87 1.47
CA SER A 2 15.90 6.92 1.74
C SER A 2 14.54 7.61 1.63
N PHE A 3 13.54 6.90 1.12
CA PHE A 3 12.16 7.32 1.34
C PHE A 3 11.84 7.18 2.83
N PRO A 4 11.07 8.12 3.43
CA PRO A 4 10.60 7.94 4.79
C PRO A 4 9.69 6.71 4.83
N SER A 5 9.80 5.95 5.90
CA SER A 5 8.79 4.96 6.28
C SER A 5 7.43 5.63 6.46
N PHE A 6 6.36 4.84 6.41
CA PHE A 6 5.00 5.33 6.69
C PHE A 6 4.93 6.03 8.07
N ARG A 7 5.60 5.45 9.09
CA ARG A 7 5.69 6.02 10.43
C ARG A 7 6.33 7.41 10.43
N GLU A 8 7.46 7.56 9.76
CA GLU A 8 8.17 8.86 9.67
C GLU A 8 7.34 9.90 8.90
N ALA A 9 6.70 9.50 7.80
CA ALA A 9 5.81 10.37 7.03
C ALA A 9 4.59 10.82 7.88
N PHE A 10 4.02 9.89 8.66
CA PHE A 10 2.91 10.19 9.56
C PHE A 10 3.32 11.13 10.69
N GLN A 11 4.42 10.85 11.39
CA GLN A 11 4.95 11.71 12.46
C GLN A 11 5.27 13.12 11.95
N ARG A 12 5.75 13.24 10.71
CA ARG A 12 5.95 14.54 10.07
C ARG A 12 4.64 15.29 9.87
N LEU A 13 3.59 14.62 9.42
CA LEU A 13 2.26 15.24 9.30
C LEU A 13 1.71 15.67 10.66
N GLU A 14 1.92 14.87 11.71
CA GLU A 14 1.54 15.24 13.09
C GLU A 14 2.28 16.50 13.54
N ALA A 15 3.60 16.55 13.37
CA ALA A 15 4.42 17.70 13.72
C ALA A 15 4.04 18.99 12.95
N LEU A 16 3.53 18.84 11.72
CA LEU A 16 3.00 19.94 10.91
C LEU A 16 1.55 20.35 11.29
N GLY A 17 0.93 19.70 12.28
CA GLY A 17 -0.47 19.95 12.66
C GLY A 17 -1.49 19.51 11.59
N LYS A 18 -1.07 18.63 10.66
CA LYS A 18 -1.86 18.15 9.52
C LYS A 18 -2.60 16.84 9.79
N VAL A 19 -2.57 16.37 11.03
CA VAL A 19 -3.35 15.23 11.53
C VAL A 19 -4.33 15.73 12.59
N LEU A 20 -5.56 15.26 12.52
CA LEU A 20 -6.55 15.38 13.58
C LEU A 20 -6.62 14.04 14.31
N ARG A 21 -6.30 14.07 15.61
CA ARG A 21 -6.50 12.92 16.49
C ARG A 21 -7.91 12.96 17.06
N VAL A 22 -8.59 11.83 17.02
CA VAL A 22 -9.93 11.63 17.58
C VAL A 22 -9.83 10.51 18.58
N ASP A 23 -10.08 10.85 19.85
CA ASP A 23 -9.96 9.92 20.97
C ASP A 23 -11.30 9.30 21.34
N GLU A 24 -12.42 9.83 20.87
CA GLU A 24 -13.75 9.23 20.98
C GLU A 24 -13.82 7.87 20.27
N GLU A 25 -14.66 6.97 20.77
CA GLU A 25 -14.89 5.70 20.10
C GLU A 25 -15.73 5.91 18.84
N VAL A 26 -15.22 5.46 17.70
CA VAL A 26 -15.85 5.62 16.38
C VAL A 26 -16.10 4.25 15.74
N SER A 27 -17.27 4.05 15.13
CA SER A 27 -17.57 2.86 14.34
C SER A 27 -16.75 2.82 13.04
N ALA A 28 -16.15 1.68 12.72
CA ALA A 28 -15.50 1.47 11.41
C ALA A 28 -16.52 1.52 10.25
N ASP A 29 -17.76 1.13 10.53
CA ASP A 29 -18.86 1.14 9.59
C ASP A 29 -19.51 2.53 9.56
N PHE A 30 -19.50 3.13 8.37
CA PHE A 30 -20.12 4.39 7.96
C PHE A 30 -19.59 5.65 8.67
N GLU A 31 -19.45 5.62 9.99
CA GLU A 31 -19.06 6.74 10.84
C GLU A 31 -17.60 7.16 10.57
N ALA A 32 -16.64 6.24 10.69
CA ALA A 32 -15.24 6.50 10.36
C ALA A 32 -15.05 7.08 8.95
N PRO A 33 -15.56 6.46 7.86
CA PRO A 33 -15.40 7.02 6.52
C PRO A 33 -16.12 8.36 6.33
N LEU A 34 -17.28 8.58 6.96
CA LEU A 34 -17.97 9.88 6.92
C LEU A 34 -17.15 10.96 7.61
N LEU A 35 -16.66 10.69 8.81
CA LEU A 35 -15.82 11.60 9.59
C LEU A 35 -14.55 11.96 8.81
N VAL A 36 -13.84 10.95 8.28
CA VAL A 36 -12.64 11.15 7.45
C VAL A 36 -12.96 12.02 6.25
N ARG A 37 -14.08 11.78 5.57
CA ARG A 37 -14.51 12.57 4.40
C ARG A 37 -14.77 14.02 4.78
N GLU A 38 -15.54 14.28 5.84
CA GLU A 38 -15.88 15.63 6.27
C GLU A 38 -14.65 16.41 6.76
N VAL A 39 -13.80 15.78 7.57
CA VAL A 39 -12.55 16.40 8.05
C VAL A 39 -11.62 16.70 6.89
N SER A 40 -11.41 15.74 5.98
CA SER A 40 -10.56 15.93 4.81
C SER A 40 -11.07 17.08 3.94
N ARG A 41 -12.38 17.17 3.70
CA ARG A 41 -12.97 18.23 2.86
C ARG A 41 -12.98 19.61 3.51
N ARG A 42 -13.19 19.70 4.82
CA ARG A 42 -13.34 20.99 5.52
C ARG A 42 -12.02 21.59 5.97
N VAL A 43 -11.10 20.76 6.45
CA VAL A 43 -9.83 21.23 7.05
C VAL A 43 -8.59 20.63 6.41
N GLY A 44 -8.73 19.69 5.47
CA GLY A 44 -7.59 19.11 4.76
C GLY A 44 -6.66 18.28 5.65
N LYS A 45 -7.09 17.86 6.85
CA LYS A 45 -6.28 17.05 7.77
C LYS A 45 -6.49 15.57 7.53
N ALA A 46 -5.43 14.78 7.75
CA ALA A 46 -5.57 13.34 7.94
C ALA A 46 -6.25 13.09 9.30
N VAL A 47 -6.86 11.92 9.48
CA VAL A 47 -7.56 11.55 10.72
C VAL A 47 -6.91 10.30 11.30
N LEU A 48 -6.58 10.37 12.59
CA LEU A 48 -6.19 9.23 13.41
C LEU A 48 -7.34 8.95 14.40
N LEU A 49 -8.00 7.82 14.22
CA LEU A 49 -8.99 7.27 15.15
C LEU A 49 -8.27 6.33 16.10
N THR A 50 -8.22 6.69 17.37
CA THR A 50 -7.40 5.95 18.35
C THR A 50 -8.19 4.79 18.94
N ARG A 51 -9.52 4.91 18.98
CA ARG A 51 -10.47 3.87 19.40
C ARG A 51 -11.48 3.61 18.30
N VAL A 52 -11.37 2.44 17.67
CA VAL A 52 -12.36 1.97 16.68
C VAL A 52 -13.19 0.87 17.33
N ARG A 53 -14.52 1.02 17.32
CA ARG A 53 -15.43 0.14 18.05
C ARG A 53 -15.21 -1.33 17.69
N GLY A 54 -14.91 -2.15 18.71
CA GLY A 54 -14.72 -3.59 18.56
C GLY A 54 -13.48 -3.99 17.76
N LYS A 55 -12.53 -3.08 17.53
CA LYS A 55 -11.27 -3.34 16.82
C LYS A 55 -10.08 -3.17 17.75
N GLU A 56 -9.03 -3.96 17.52
CA GLU A 56 -7.80 -3.91 18.33
C GLU A 56 -6.88 -2.75 17.92
N ALA A 57 -6.88 -2.41 16.63
CA ALA A 57 -5.97 -1.42 16.06
C ALA A 57 -6.65 -0.07 15.81
N SER A 58 -5.87 1.00 15.96
CA SER A 58 -6.23 2.35 15.53
C SER A 58 -6.33 2.43 14.00
N LEU A 59 -7.12 3.38 13.49
CA LEU A 59 -7.28 3.62 12.05
C LEU A 59 -6.74 5.00 11.68
N VAL A 60 -5.89 5.04 10.65
CA VAL A 60 -5.44 6.31 10.04
C VAL A 60 -5.95 6.39 8.61
N SER A 61 -6.49 7.54 8.22
CA SER A 61 -6.93 7.80 6.84
C SER A 61 -6.76 9.27 6.43
N GLY A 62 -6.86 9.54 5.13
CA GLY A 62 -6.71 10.90 4.57
C GLY A 62 -5.26 11.42 4.49
N ILE A 63 -4.27 10.53 4.58
CA ILE A 63 -2.83 10.90 4.59
C ILE A 63 -2.41 11.64 3.32
N TYR A 64 -2.95 11.27 2.16
CA TYR A 64 -2.58 11.89 0.88
C TYR A 64 -3.47 13.08 0.50
N PHE A 65 -4.68 13.17 1.08
CA PHE A 65 -5.66 14.17 0.65
C PHE A 65 -5.20 15.59 1.01
N GLY A 66 -5.03 16.43 -0.02
CA GLY A 66 -4.58 17.82 0.15
C GLY A 66 -3.16 17.97 0.69
N LYS A 67 -2.32 16.92 0.65
CA LYS A 67 -0.92 16.99 1.08
C LYS A 67 0.01 17.16 -0.11
N SER A 68 0.99 18.04 0.04
CA SER A 68 2.09 18.11 -0.90
C SER A 68 3.09 16.98 -0.64
N PRO A 69 3.88 16.56 -1.64
CA PRO A 69 4.99 15.64 -1.43
C PRO A 69 5.94 16.07 -0.30
N ARG A 70 6.14 17.38 -0.12
CA ARG A 70 7.02 17.95 0.92
C ARG A 70 6.49 17.69 2.33
N ASP A 71 5.18 17.67 2.49
CA ASP A 71 4.53 17.34 3.76
C ASP A 71 4.82 15.89 4.18
N LEU A 72 4.95 15.00 3.20
CA LEU A 72 5.27 13.58 3.37
C LEU A 72 6.78 13.30 3.41
N GLY A 73 7.63 14.33 3.32
CA GLY A 73 9.08 14.17 3.29
C GLY A 73 9.64 13.68 1.95
N LEU A 74 8.86 13.81 0.86
CA LEU A 74 9.22 13.29 -0.46
C LEU A 74 9.90 14.32 -1.39
N GLY A 75 10.09 15.56 -0.92
CA GLY A 75 10.64 16.66 -1.72
C GLY A 75 9.55 17.52 -2.37
N SER A 76 9.91 18.28 -3.40
CA SER A 76 8.93 19.01 -4.22
C SER A 76 8.23 18.10 -5.25
N LEU A 77 7.08 18.53 -5.78
CA LEU A 77 6.43 17.82 -6.87
C LEU A 77 7.32 17.77 -8.12
N GLU A 78 8.03 18.87 -8.40
CA GLU A 78 8.99 18.95 -9.50
C GLU A 78 10.12 17.93 -9.36
N GLU A 79 10.71 17.82 -8.15
CA GLU A 79 11.73 16.81 -7.84
C GLU A 79 11.19 15.39 -8.03
N LEU A 80 9.96 15.12 -7.63
CA LEU A 80 9.34 13.80 -7.84
C LEU A 80 9.10 13.51 -9.33
N CYS A 81 8.56 14.47 -10.08
CA CYS A 81 8.35 14.34 -11.52
C CYS A 81 9.68 14.10 -12.24
N GLN A 82 10.71 14.88 -11.92
CA GLN A 82 12.04 14.73 -12.50
C GLN A 82 12.62 13.35 -12.17
N ARG A 83 12.50 12.89 -10.92
CA ARG A 83 12.95 11.55 -10.51
C ARG A 83 12.20 10.45 -11.25
N TYR A 84 10.89 10.57 -11.40
CA TYR A 84 10.05 9.60 -12.12
C TYR A 84 10.40 9.55 -13.62
N SER A 85 10.48 10.70 -14.29
CA SER A 85 10.87 10.80 -15.70
C SER A 85 12.28 10.25 -15.95
N SER A 86 13.23 10.54 -15.06
CA SER A 86 14.57 9.95 -15.07
C SER A 86 14.55 8.44 -14.85
N TRP A 87 13.48 7.85 -14.30
CA TRP A 87 13.34 6.41 -14.11
C TRP A 87 12.69 5.74 -15.33
N VAL A 88 11.60 6.31 -15.86
CA VAL A 88 10.92 5.81 -17.06
C VAL A 88 11.84 5.84 -18.28
N SER A 89 12.57 6.94 -18.46
CA SER A 89 13.53 7.08 -19.57
C SER A 89 14.65 6.04 -19.58
N LEU A 90 14.87 5.31 -18.47
CA LEU A 90 15.84 4.21 -18.43
C LEU A 90 15.31 2.98 -19.13
N PHE A 91 14.01 2.73 -19.01
CA PHE A 91 13.34 1.64 -19.70
C PHE A 91 13.18 1.93 -21.19
N ASP A 92 12.97 3.21 -21.56
CA ASP A 92 12.91 3.63 -22.97
C ASP A 92 14.27 3.51 -23.69
N ARG A 93 15.39 3.57 -22.95
CA ARG A 93 16.76 3.57 -23.49
C ARG A 93 17.44 2.20 -23.49
N LEU A 94 16.78 1.15 -23.01
CA LEU A 94 17.33 -0.20 -23.11
C LEU A 94 17.29 -0.62 -24.59
N PRO A 95 18.44 -0.79 -25.27
CA PRO A 95 18.45 -1.28 -26.64
C PRO A 95 17.88 -2.70 -26.61
N MET A 96 16.83 -2.94 -27.39
CA MET A 96 16.29 -4.29 -27.62
C MET A 96 17.26 -5.17 -28.43
N ASP A 97 18.37 -4.59 -28.93
CA ASP A 97 19.34 -5.27 -29.78
C ASP A 97 20.49 -5.90 -29.00
N ALA A 98 20.77 -7.16 -29.33
CA ALA A 98 21.67 -8.06 -28.61
C ALA A 98 23.17 -7.67 -28.61
N SER A 99 23.57 -6.63 -29.33
CA SER A 99 24.98 -6.23 -29.49
C SER A 99 25.51 -5.34 -28.36
N ASP A 100 24.65 -4.74 -27.54
CA ASP A 100 25.07 -3.71 -26.56
C ASP A 100 25.16 -4.22 -25.11
N ARG A 101 25.53 -5.49 -24.94
CA ARG A 101 25.55 -6.20 -23.64
C ARG A 101 26.46 -5.55 -22.60
N LEU A 102 27.57 -4.92 -23.01
CA LEU A 102 28.51 -4.22 -22.11
C LEU A 102 27.93 -2.89 -21.61
N THR A 103 27.27 -2.13 -22.48
CA THR A 103 26.59 -0.88 -22.13
C THR A 103 25.40 -1.14 -21.21
N VAL A 104 24.66 -2.24 -21.45
CA VAL A 104 23.59 -2.71 -20.57
C VAL A 104 24.15 -3.15 -19.21
N LEU A 105 25.25 -3.89 -19.14
CA LEU A 105 25.86 -4.32 -17.86
C LEU A 105 26.37 -3.15 -17.01
N ALA A 106 27.04 -2.17 -17.62
CA ALA A 106 27.43 -0.93 -16.93
C ALA A 106 26.19 -0.12 -16.49
N SER A 107 25.09 -0.25 -17.23
CA SER A 107 23.81 0.37 -16.88
C SER A 107 23.06 -0.37 -15.76
N VAL A 108 23.35 -1.65 -15.53
CA VAL A 108 22.63 -2.48 -14.56
C VAL A 108 23.05 -2.15 -13.12
N SER A 109 24.31 -1.79 -12.86
CA SER A 109 24.80 -1.53 -11.50
C SER A 109 24.15 -0.29 -10.85
N TRP A 110 23.95 0.79 -11.60
CA TRP A 110 23.31 2.02 -11.09
C TRP A 110 21.78 1.91 -11.01
N ILE A 111 21.16 1.01 -11.79
CA ILE A 111 19.74 0.66 -11.69
C ILE A 111 19.51 -0.29 -10.50
N ALA A 112 20.45 -1.21 -10.22
CA ALA A 112 20.38 -2.15 -9.10
C ALA A 112 20.23 -1.45 -7.74
N GLU A 113 20.86 -0.28 -7.55
CA GLU A 113 20.71 0.52 -6.32
C GLU A 113 19.29 1.06 -6.11
N ARG A 114 18.48 1.12 -7.17
CA ARG A 114 17.11 1.65 -7.16
C ARG A 114 16.05 0.56 -7.04
N PHE A 115 16.42 -0.72 -7.16
CA PHE A 115 15.50 -1.84 -6.92
C PHE A 115 15.30 -2.10 -5.42
N PRO A 116 14.14 -2.60 -5.00
CA PRO A 116 13.91 -3.04 -3.63
C PRO A 116 14.97 -4.04 -3.18
N ARG A 117 15.53 -3.84 -1.99
CA ARG A 117 16.50 -4.77 -1.38
C ARG A 117 15.78 -5.64 -0.36
N VAL A 118 16.05 -6.94 -0.41
CA VAL A 118 15.66 -7.84 0.68
C VAL A 118 16.63 -7.61 1.82
N VAL A 119 16.11 -7.16 2.96
CA VAL A 119 16.88 -6.92 4.18
C VAL A 119 16.35 -7.83 5.28
N GLN A 120 17.21 -8.21 6.23
CA GLN A 120 16.74 -8.81 7.47
C GLN A 120 16.08 -7.72 8.30
N PHE A 121 14.82 -7.92 8.65
CA PHE A 121 14.05 -6.99 9.47
C PHE A 121 13.90 -7.57 10.90
N PRO A 122 14.11 -6.78 11.97
CA PRO A 122 14.08 -7.31 13.34
C PRO A 122 12.71 -7.89 13.71
N SER A 123 12.69 -9.05 14.36
CA SER A 123 11.43 -9.68 14.81
C SER A 123 10.66 -8.87 15.85
N SER A 124 11.34 -8.00 16.59
CA SER A 124 10.72 -7.12 17.59
C SER A 124 9.82 -6.03 16.99
N GLU A 125 9.86 -5.81 15.68
CA GLU A 125 9.09 -4.76 15.02
C GLU A 125 7.75 -5.25 14.43
N TYR A 126 7.49 -6.56 14.45
CA TYR A 126 6.25 -7.13 13.93
C TYR A 126 5.64 -8.17 14.87
N GLU A 127 4.31 -8.19 14.92
CA GLU A 127 3.54 -9.26 15.56
C GLU A 127 3.10 -10.25 14.47
N VAL A 128 3.33 -11.54 14.70
CA VAL A 128 2.91 -12.60 13.77
C VAL A 128 1.70 -13.32 14.35
N LYS A 129 0.52 -13.11 13.75
CA LYS A 129 -0.70 -13.87 14.06
C LYS A 129 -0.93 -14.92 12.96
N GLN A 130 -1.08 -16.19 13.34
CA GLN A 130 -1.30 -17.32 12.41
C GLN A 130 -2.26 -18.34 13.00
N GLY A 131 -2.81 -19.21 12.15
CA GLY A 131 -3.64 -20.32 12.61
C GLY A 131 -4.83 -19.82 13.42
N TYR A 132 -4.99 -20.31 14.65
CA TYR A 132 -6.08 -19.92 15.54
C TYR A 132 -6.01 -18.46 16.01
N ASP A 133 -4.81 -17.89 16.16
CA ASP A 133 -4.59 -16.54 16.69
C ASP A 133 -4.92 -15.43 15.69
N LEU A 134 -5.12 -15.76 14.41
CA LEU A 134 -5.44 -14.80 13.35
C LEU A 134 -6.93 -14.44 13.37
N ASP A 135 -7.31 -13.23 13.73
CA ASP A 135 -8.68 -12.75 13.50
C ASP A 135 -8.65 -11.52 12.60
N LEU A 136 -9.05 -11.70 11.34
CA LEU A 136 -9.12 -10.59 10.39
C LEU A 136 -10.19 -9.56 10.74
N THR A 137 -11.24 -9.96 11.46
CA THR A 137 -12.31 -9.06 11.86
C THR A 137 -11.88 -8.11 12.99
N SER A 138 -10.78 -8.40 13.69
CA SER A 138 -10.23 -7.53 14.73
C SER A 138 -9.56 -6.26 14.17
N PHE A 139 -9.22 -6.26 12.87
CA PHE A 139 -8.63 -5.11 12.18
C PHE A 139 -9.71 -4.13 11.69
N PRO A 140 -9.43 -2.81 11.67
CA PRO A 140 -10.40 -1.78 11.29
C PRO A 140 -10.56 -1.66 9.76
N ALA A 141 -11.05 -2.72 9.11
CA ALA A 141 -11.62 -2.62 7.76
C ALA A 141 -12.88 -1.75 7.80
N ILE A 142 -13.10 -0.93 6.78
CA ILE A 142 -14.16 0.09 6.77
C ILE A 142 -15.28 -0.24 5.79
N ARG A 143 -16.51 0.09 6.17
CA ARG A 143 -17.68 0.04 5.29
C ARG A 143 -18.16 1.46 5.01
N HIS A 144 -18.14 1.90 3.74
CA HIS A 144 -18.52 3.26 3.36
C HIS A 144 -20.03 3.43 3.20
N SER A 145 -20.75 2.37 2.84
CA SER A 145 -22.20 2.44 2.62
C SER A 145 -22.93 1.16 3.00
N PRO A 146 -24.21 1.23 3.42
CA PRO A 146 -25.00 0.03 3.76
C PRO A 146 -25.20 -0.97 2.62
N ARG A 147 -24.83 -0.60 1.38
CA ARG A 147 -24.92 -1.47 0.20
C ARG A 147 -23.69 -2.36 0.00
N GLU A 148 -22.61 -2.08 0.73
CA GLU A 148 -21.41 -2.90 0.70
C GLU A 148 -21.62 -4.15 1.55
N GLU A 149 -21.43 -5.33 0.95
CA GLU A 149 -21.67 -6.61 1.61
C GLU A 149 -20.67 -6.84 2.76
N ALA A 150 -19.41 -6.46 2.56
CA ALA A 150 -18.33 -6.62 3.52
C ALA A 150 -17.53 -5.31 3.74
N PRO A 151 -16.95 -5.10 4.93
CA PRO A 151 -15.97 -4.03 5.14
C PRO A 151 -14.70 -4.31 4.35
N SER A 152 -13.99 -3.27 3.93
CA SER A 152 -12.78 -3.40 3.11
C SER A 152 -11.58 -2.64 3.66
N VAL A 153 -10.40 -3.20 3.40
CA VAL A 153 -9.14 -2.47 3.42
C VAL A 153 -9.02 -1.79 2.06
N VAL A 154 -9.11 -0.46 2.03
CA VAL A 154 -9.31 0.30 0.78
C VAL A 154 -8.04 0.38 -0.08
N ASN A 155 -6.89 0.69 0.53
CA ASN A 155 -5.63 0.89 -0.20
C ASN A 155 -4.50 0.01 0.37
N PRO A 156 -4.63 -1.33 0.40
CA PRO A 156 -3.53 -2.19 0.77
C PRO A 156 -2.47 -2.22 -0.33
N VAL A 157 -1.24 -2.52 0.04
CA VAL A 157 -0.17 -2.85 -0.92
C VAL A 157 -0.07 -4.36 -0.97
N ILE A 158 -0.52 -4.95 -2.06
CA ILE A 158 -0.48 -6.39 -2.30
C ILE A 158 0.80 -6.69 -3.08
N VAL A 159 1.71 -7.43 -2.46
CA VAL A 159 2.99 -7.83 -3.08
C VAL A 159 2.90 -9.28 -3.53
N ILE A 160 3.16 -9.53 -4.80
CA ILE A 160 2.99 -10.84 -5.42
C ILE A 160 4.30 -11.24 -6.09
N ARG A 161 4.78 -12.45 -5.81
CA ARG A 161 5.97 -12.99 -6.46
C ARG A 161 5.57 -13.74 -7.73
N LEU A 162 6.19 -13.38 -8.86
CA LEU A 162 6.04 -14.08 -10.12
C LEU A 162 7.04 -15.26 -10.18
N PRO A 163 6.59 -16.52 -10.23
CA PRO A 163 7.49 -17.68 -10.23
C PRO A 163 8.52 -17.64 -11.38
N GLN A 164 8.12 -17.16 -12.55
CA GLN A 164 8.89 -17.18 -13.79
C GLN A 164 9.91 -16.04 -13.85
N LEU A 165 9.55 -14.86 -13.32
CA LEU A 165 10.37 -13.66 -13.44
C LEU A 165 11.31 -13.44 -12.25
N LYS A 166 11.21 -14.24 -11.18
CA LYS A 166 11.89 -14.01 -9.88
C LYS A 166 11.70 -12.58 -9.33
N ASN A 167 10.73 -11.85 -9.86
CA ASN A 167 10.43 -10.47 -9.56
C ASN A 167 9.11 -10.40 -8.77
N PHE A 168 8.91 -9.27 -8.11
CA PHE A 168 7.66 -8.95 -7.43
C PHE A 168 6.89 -7.90 -8.20
N ILE A 169 5.57 -8.02 -8.21
CA ILE A 169 4.67 -6.93 -8.55
C ILE A 169 4.03 -6.42 -7.26
N ALA A 170 3.84 -5.11 -7.19
CA ALA A 170 3.07 -4.47 -6.13
C ALA A 170 1.84 -3.84 -6.77
N VAL A 171 0.66 -4.20 -6.29
CA VAL A 171 -0.63 -3.65 -6.76
C VAL A 171 -1.42 -3.14 -5.56
N SER A 172 -2.34 -2.21 -5.81
CA SER A 172 -3.28 -1.76 -4.78
C SER A 172 -4.70 -1.94 -5.31
N HIS A 173 -5.42 -2.85 -4.68
CA HIS A 173 -6.83 -3.13 -4.92
C HIS A 173 -7.51 -3.26 -3.57
N PRO A 174 -8.76 -2.78 -3.41
CA PRO A 174 -9.53 -3.02 -2.20
C PRO A 174 -9.62 -4.51 -1.89
N VAL A 175 -9.49 -4.83 -0.61
CA VAL A 175 -9.57 -6.21 -0.09
C VAL A 175 -10.69 -6.25 0.93
N GLU A 176 -11.73 -7.03 0.65
CA GLU A 176 -12.86 -7.21 1.56
C GLU A 176 -12.53 -8.25 2.64
N VAL A 177 -12.92 -7.97 3.87
CA VAL A 177 -12.82 -8.91 5.00
C VAL A 177 -14.17 -9.59 5.17
N VAL A 178 -14.23 -10.87 4.80
CA VAL A 178 -15.47 -11.66 4.76
C VAL A 178 -15.77 -12.24 6.14
N ASP A 179 -14.75 -12.84 6.77
CA ASP A 179 -14.81 -13.46 8.09
C ASP A 179 -13.42 -13.42 8.76
N GLU A 180 -13.24 -14.13 9.88
CA GLU A 180 -12.01 -14.12 10.68
C GLU A 180 -10.78 -14.65 9.92
N LYS A 181 -10.95 -15.39 8.83
CA LYS A 181 -9.88 -16.06 8.07
C LYS A 181 -9.92 -15.80 6.57
N THR A 182 -11.00 -15.22 6.06
CA THR A 182 -11.25 -15.08 4.64
C THR A 182 -11.22 -13.61 4.21
N MET A 183 -10.42 -13.35 3.17
CA MET A 183 -10.44 -12.09 2.43
C MET A 183 -10.87 -12.33 0.99
N LEU A 184 -11.54 -11.34 0.41
CA LEU A 184 -11.89 -11.33 -1.00
C LEU A 184 -11.14 -10.20 -1.70
N ILE A 185 -10.50 -10.55 -2.83
CA ILE A 185 -9.81 -9.60 -3.69
C ILE A 185 -10.41 -9.70 -5.08
N ALA A 186 -11.01 -8.63 -5.56
CA ALA A 186 -11.44 -8.54 -6.94
C ALA A 186 -10.22 -8.37 -7.85
N ALA A 187 -9.98 -9.32 -8.74
CA ALA A 187 -8.92 -9.26 -9.74
C ALA A 187 -9.53 -8.87 -11.10
N PRO A 188 -9.42 -7.61 -11.55
CA PRO A 188 -10.00 -7.18 -12.81
C PRO A 188 -9.45 -7.99 -13.97
N ALA A 189 -10.30 -8.33 -14.94
CA ALA A 189 -9.84 -9.00 -16.16
C ALA A 189 -8.74 -8.17 -16.83
N ARG A 190 -7.71 -8.86 -17.35
CA ARG A 190 -6.52 -8.23 -17.98
C ARG A 190 -5.69 -7.35 -17.03
N SER A 191 -5.72 -7.63 -15.73
CA SER A 191 -4.78 -7.05 -14.76
C SER A 191 -3.62 -8.01 -14.50
N PRO A 192 -2.43 -7.52 -14.13
CA PRO A 192 -1.33 -8.39 -13.70
C PRO A 192 -1.73 -9.34 -12.57
N LEU A 193 -2.59 -8.90 -11.65
CA LEU A 193 -3.14 -9.75 -10.58
C LEU A 193 -3.94 -10.93 -11.15
N HIS A 194 -4.81 -10.67 -12.13
CA HIS A 194 -5.61 -11.71 -12.77
C HIS A 194 -4.74 -12.74 -13.51
N ASP A 195 -3.73 -12.29 -14.23
CA ASP A 195 -2.84 -13.19 -14.99
C ASP A 195 -2.11 -14.16 -14.04
N VAL A 196 -1.60 -13.65 -12.92
CA VAL A 196 -0.90 -14.45 -11.91
C VAL A 196 -1.81 -15.44 -11.23
N LEU A 197 -3.00 -15.00 -10.82
CA LEU A 197 -3.98 -15.88 -10.17
C LEU A 197 -4.45 -16.97 -11.12
N SER A 198 -4.64 -16.65 -12.40
CA SER A 198 -5.06 -17.60 -13.42
C SER A 198 -3.99 -18.67 -13.68
N GLU A 199 -2.72 -18.27 -13.77
CA GLU A 199 -1.61 -19.20 -13.93
C GLU A 199 -1.45 -20.11 -12.70
N ALA A 200 -1.54 -19.56 -11.49
CA ALA A 200 -1.46 -20.33 -10.25
C ALA A 200 -2.60 -21.35 -10.14
N ALA A 201 -3.82 -20.97 -10.53
CA ALA A 201 -4.98 -21.87 -10.56
C ALA A 201 -4.78 -23.01 -11.57
N ALA A 202 -4.31 -22.69 -12.79
CA ALA A 202 -4.05 -23.68 -13.84
C ALA A 202 -2.97 -24.70 -13.43
N THR A 203 -2.00 -24.28 -12.63
CA THR A 203 -0.93 -25.15 -12.10
C THR A 203 -1.46 -26.10 -11.03
N ARG A 204 -2.35 -25.64 -10.15
CA ARG A 204 -2.98 -26.50 -9.12
C ARG A 204 -3.88 -27.58 -9.70
N SER A 205 -4.55 -27.33 -10.83
CA SER A 205 -5.37 -28.34 -11.52
C SER A 205 -4.57 -29.46 -12.20
N ARG A 206 -3.23 -29.41 -12.17
CA ARG A 206 -2.33 -30.43 -12.75
C ARG A 206 -1.69 -31.36 -11.72
N VAL A 207 -2.05 -31.22 -10.44
CA VAL A 207 -1.59 -32.07 -9.32
C VAL A 207 -2.80 -32.83 -8.79
#